data_AF-A0AAV3HVZ9-F1
#
_entry.id   AF-A0AAV3HVZ9-F1
#
_cell.length_a   1.000
_cell.length_b   1.000
_cell.length_c   1.000
_cell.angle_alpha   90.00
_cell.angle_beta   90.00
_cell.angle_gamma   90.00
#
_symmetry.space_group_name_H-M   'P 1'
#
loop_
_entity.id
_entity.type
_entity.pdbx_description
1 polymer ?
#
loop_
_entity_poly.entity_id
_entity_poly.type
_entity_poly.pdbx_seq_one_letter_code
_entity_poly.pdbx_strand_id
1 'polypeptide(L)' 'MATDEYILSAGLFNEPDFKLSLEIFTDEKPAYYDLQPHSKKMTAQEVFEQYAPEE' A
#
# COMPACT_ATOMS: atom_id res chain seq x y z
N MET A 1 -18.44 8.57 4.14
CA MET A 1 -18.47 9.13 2.77
C MET A 1 -17.04 9.08 2.27
N ALA A 2 -16.76 8.20 1.31
CA ALA A 2 -15.46 8.08 0.66
C ALA A 2 -15.31 9.25 -0.31
N THR A 3 -14.82 10.39 0.17
CA THR A 3 -14.90 11.64 -0.59
C THR A 3 -13.68 11.90 -1.48
N ASP A 4 -12.67 11.03 -1.50
CA ASP A 4 -11.42 11.26 -2.25
C ASP A 4 -10.79 9.97 -2.83
N GLU A 5 -11.59 8.93 -3.05
CA GLU A 5 -11.08 7.68 -3.65
C GLU A 5 -11.29 7.68 -5.17
N TYR A 6 -10.19 7.66 -5.93
CA TYR A 6 -10.20 7.57 -7.39
C TYR A 6 -9.76 6.17 -7.84
N ILE A 7 -10.64 5.44 -8.51
CA ILE A 7 -10.33 4.12 -9.09
C ILE A 7 -10.05 4.30 -10.58
N LEU A 8 -8.79 4.14 -10.98
CA LEU A 8 -8.35 4.23 -12.38
C LEU A 8 -7.93 2.84 -12.90
N SER A 9 -8.25 2.53 -14.15
CA SER A 9 -7.83 1.29 -14.78
C SER A 9 -6.35 1.32 -15.16
N ALA A 10 -5.63 0.20 -14.96
CA ALA A 10 -4.20 0.12 -15.29
C ALA A 10 -3.93 0.37 -16.80
N GLY A 11 -4.88 0.02 -17.68
CA GLY A 11 -4.78 0.26 -19.12
C GLY A 11 -4.88 1.73 -19.55
N LEU A 12 -5.14 2.66 -18.61
CA LEU A 12 -5.09 4.10 -18.87
C LEU A 12 -3.65 4.61 -19.06
N PHE A 13 -2.66 3.86 -18.56
CA PHE A 13 -1.26 4.25 -18.57
C PHE A 13 -0.51 3.48 -19.67
N ASN A 14 0.14 4.19 -20.59
CA ASN A 14 0.85 3.57 -21.72
C ASN A 14 2.16 2.87 -21.32
N GLU A 15 2.89 3.41 -20.34
CA GLU A 15 4.15 2.87 -19.81
C GLU A 15 4.26 3.18 -18.30
N PRO A 16 3.44 2.53 -17.46
CA PRO A 16 3.48 2.85 -16.04
C PRO A 16 4.71 2.25 -15.35
N ASP A 17 5.58 3.11 -14.81
CA ASP A 17 6.64 2.71 -13.86
C ASP A 17 6.06 2.59 -12.43
N PHE A 18 5.00 1.79 -12.27
CA PHE A 18 4.41 1.57 -10.94
C PHE A 18 5.36 0.75 -10.09
N LYS A 19 5.73 1.31 -8.93
CA LYS A 19 6.54 0.64 -7.92
C LYS A 19 5.69 0.34 -6.69
N LEU A 20 5.66 -0.92 -6.28
CA LEU A 20 5.06 -1.30 -5.02
C LEU A 20 6.01 -0.88 -3.89
N SER A 21 5.72 0.26 -3.24
CA SER A 21 6.57 0.82 -2.20
C SER A 21 6.21 0.35 -0.79
N LEU A 22 4.93 0.06 -0.54
CA LEU A 22 4.42 -0.24 0.78
C LEU A 22 3.39 -1.37 0.71
N GLU A 23 3.57 -2.37 1.56
CA GLU A 23 2.61 -3.44 1.84
C GLU A 23 2.14 -3.30 3.29
N ILE A 24 0.83 -3.16 3.50
CA ILE A 24 0.22 -3.00 4.83
C ILE A 24 -0.53 -4.28 5.17
N PHE A 25 -0.15 -4.93 6.27
CA PHE A 25 -0.80 -6.15 6.75
C PHE A 25 -1.66 -5.86 7.98
N THR A 26 -2.85 -6.45 8.04
CA THR A 26 -3.76 -6.32 9.19
C THR A 26 -3.38 -7.23 10.35
N ASP A 27 -2.73 -8.37 10.06
CA ASP A 27 -2.36 -9.37 11.05
C ASP A 27 -0.91 -9.84 10.81
N GLU A 28 -0.67 -10.86 9.99
CA GLU A 28 0.66 -11.30 9.58
C GLU A 28 0.81 -11.47 8.07
N LYS A 29 2.04 -11.25 7.55
CA LYS A 29 2.36 -11.61 6.16
C LYS A 29 2.54 -13.13 6.09
N PRO A 30 1.78 -13.86 5.26
CA PRO A 30 2.00 -15.28 5.08
C PRO A 30 3.42 -15.58 4.56
N ALA A 31 4.12 -16.50 5.22
CA ALA A 31 5.53 -16.82 4.92
C ALA A 31 5.78 -17.51 3.57
N TYR A 32 4.72 -17.90 2.86
CA TYR A 32 4.82 -18.69 1.62
C TYR A 32 4.87 -17.84 0.34
N TYR A 33 4.64 -16.52 0.40
CA TYR A 33 4.70 -15.66 -0.79
C TYR A 33 5.15 -14.22 -0.49
N ASP A 34 6.09 -13.74 -1.29
CA ASP A 34 6.55 -12.34 -1.31
C ASP A 34 6.12 -11.68 -2.63
N LEU A 35 5.09 -10.81 -2.56
CA LEU A 35 4.60 -10.06 -3.72
C LEU A 35 5.67 -9.11 -4.29
N GLN A 36 6.40 -8.44 -3.41
CA GLN A 36 7.59 -7.68 -3.77
C GLN A 36 8.62 -7.81 -2.63
N PRO A 37 9.79 -8.43 -2.85
CA PRO A 37 10.80 -8.56 -1.81
C PRO A 37 11.37 -7.22 -1.32
N HIS A 38 11.27 -6.15 -2.13
CA HIS A 38 11.87 -4.85 -1.81
C HIS A 38 10.88 -3.81 -1.25
N SER A 39 9.59 -4.13 -1.13
CA SER A 39 8.61 -3.20 -0.55
C SER A 39 8.78 -3.10 0.96
N LYS A 40 8.49 -1.91 1.50
CA LYS A 40 8.39 -1.74 2.95
C LYS A 40 7.16 -2.49 3.42
N LYS A 41 7.30 -3.33 4.44
CA LYS A 41 6.20 -4.03 5.09
C LYS A 41 5.89 -3.30 6.38
N MET A 42 4.63 -2.95 6.60
CA MET A 42 4.17 -2.29 7.83
C MET A 42 2.88 -2.95 8.32
N THR A 43 2.65 -2.89 9.62
CA THR A 43 1.33 -3.19 10.19
C THR A 43 0.40 -2.00 10.02
N ALA A 44 -0.91 -2.23 10.10
CA ALA A 44 -1.89 -1.15 10.10
C ALA A 44 -1.59 -0.11 11.19
N GLN A 45 -1.18 -0.55 12.38
CA GLN A 45 -0.82 0.33 13.50
C GLN A 45 0.34 1.26 13.13
N GLU A 46 1.45 0.73 12.60
CA GLU A 46 2.62 1.52 12.22
C GLU A 46 2.30 2.55 11.12
N VAL A 47 1.32 2.27 10.27
CA VAL A 47 0.86 3.20 9.23
C VAL A 47 0.05 4.33 9.87
N PHE A 48 -0.86 4.02 10.80
CA PHE A 48 -1.56 5.07 11.54
C PHE A 48 -0.58 5.94 12.32
N GLU A 49 0.44 5.36 12.96
CA GLU A 49 1.47 6.14 13.67
C GLU A 49 2.30 7.05 12.75
N GLN A 50 2.58 6.64 11.50
CA GLN A 50 3.35 7.47 10.56
C GLN A 50 2.55 8.54 9.83
N TYR A 51 1.27 8.26 9.53
CA TYR A 51 0.48 9.06 8.58
C TYR A 51 -0.77 9.67 9.20
N ALA A 52 -1.10 9.36 10.46
CA ALA A 52 -2.13 10.11 11.15
C ALA A 52 -1.70 11.58 11.26
N PRO A 53 -2.58 12.53 10.94
CA PRO A 53 -2.29 13.94 11.15
C PRO A 53 -2.05 14.19 12.65
N GLU A 54 -1.02 14.95 12.98
CA GLU A 54 -0.89 15.54 14.32
C GLU A 54 -2.08 16.50 14.52
N GLU A 55 -2.87 16.28 15.57
CA GLU A 55 -4.02 17.12 15.94
C GLU A 55 -3.64 18.56 16.29
#